data_AF-A0A7S2JDX8-F1
#
_entry.id   AF-A0A7S2JDX8-F1
#
_cell.length_a   1.000
_cell.length_b   1.000
_cell.length_c   1.000
_cell.angle_alpha   90.00
_cell.angle_beta   90.00
_cell.angle_gamma   90.00
#
_symmetry.space_group_name_H-M   'P 1'
#
loop_
_entity.id
_entity.type
_entity.pdbx_description
1 polymer ?
#
loop_
_entity_poly.entity_id
_entity_poly.type
_entity_poly.pdbx_seq_one_letter_code
_entity_poly.pdbx_strand_id
1 'polypeptide(L)'
;GAIGARGPAGRMAPDESAAYPGWGLDGRTLHALDGGVPPEHWCVSLEDLRFVRQRIAAEIQKGALAPTESDPFCADDRRGGPSMATVVAQYITPLTHRGGDMSWALLR
;
A
#
# COMPACT_ATOMS: atom_id res chain seq x y z
N GLY A 1 23.89 -15.61 -9.19
CA GLY A 1 23.46 -14.19 -9.20
C GLY A 1 23.19 -13.80 -7.77
N ALA A 2 23.83 -12.74 -7.28
CA ALA A 2 23.68 -12.29 -5.90
C ALA A 2 22.26 -11.76 -5.68
N ILE A 3 21.48 -12.50 -4.89
CA ILE A 3 20.24 -12.03 -4.27
C ILE A 3 20.67 -10.97 -3.25
N GLY A 4 20.50 -9.69 -3.60
CA GLY A 4 20.80 -8.59 -2.70
C GLY A 4 20.03 -8.78 -1.40
N ALA A 5 20.74 -8.91 -0.29
CA ALA A 5 20.16 -8.92 1.04
C ALA A 5 19.40 -7.60 1.22
N ARG A 6 18.07 -7.69 1.32
CA ARG A 6 17.17 -6.54 1.40
C ARG A 6 17.16 -6.00 2.83
N GLY A 7 17.08 -4.68 2.97
CA GLY A 7 17.01 -4.02 4.27
C GLY A 7 15.74 -4.38 5.05
N PRO A 8 15.75 -4.27 6.38
CA PRO A 8 14.56 -4.56 7.19
C PRO A 8 13.42 -3.59 6.85
N ALA A 9 12.18 -4.09 6.94
CA ALA A 9 10.99 -3.26 6.82
C ALA A 9 11.06 -2.05 7.79
N GLY A 10 10.54 -0.91 7.35
CA GLY A 10 10.49 0.29 8.18
C GLY A 10 9.55 0.08 9.37
N ARG A 11 9.81 0.73 10.50
CA ARG A 11 8.89 0.67 11.64
C ARG A 11 7.61 1.46 11.31
N MET A 12 6.46 0.79 11.35
CA MET A 12 5.15 1.43 11.21
C MET A 12 4.62 1.91 12.56
N ALA A 13 3.82 2.97 12.56
CA ALA A 13 3.17 3.45 13.78
C ALA A 13 2.19 2.39 14.31
N PRO A 14 2.03 2.24 15.64
CA PRO A 14 1.22 1.16 16.24
C PRO A 14 -0.27 1.18 15.85
N ASP A 15 -0.81 2.33 15.49
CA ASP A 15 -2.17 2.51 15.01
C ASP A 15 -2.33 2.11 13.54
N GLU A 16 -1.27 2.23 12.74
CA GLU A 16 -1.27 1.82 11.33
C GLU A 16 -1.02 0.31 11.14
N SER A 17 -0.37 -0.37 12.09
CA SER A 17 -0.10 -1.82 12.01
C SER A 17 -1.35 -2.68 11.94
N ALA A 18 -2.44 -2.27 12.60
CA ALA A 18 -3.72 -2.95 12.52
C ALA A 18 -4.34 -2.91 11.11
N ALA A 19 -4.01 -1.89 10.31
CA ALA A 19 -4.50 -1.75 8.95
C ALA A 19 -3.67 -2.54 7.93
N TYR A 20 -2.47 -3.00 8.32
CA TYR A 20 -1.59 -3.79 7.46
C TYR A 20 -0.98 -4.98 8.23
N PRO A 21 -1.76 -6.05 8.48
CA PRO A 21 -1.30 -7.21 9.24
C PRO A 21 -0.11 -7.93 8.59
N GLY A 22 0.09 -7.78 7.28
CA GLY A 22 1.21 -8.38 6.56
C GLY A 22 2.55 -7.65 6.69
N TRP A 23 2.60 -6.53 7.41
CA TRP A 23 3.78 -5.66 7.45
C TRP A 23 5.03 -6.34 8.00
N GLY A 24 6.11 -6.31 7.22
CA GLY A 24 7.40 -6.88 7.62
C GLY A 24 7.48 -8.40 7.56
N LEU A 25 6.41 -9.07 7.12
CA LEU A 25 6.41 -10.50 6.83
C LEU A 25 6.96 -10.74 5.43
N ASP A 26 7.75 -11.79 5.25
CA ASP A 26 8.22 -12.20 3.94
C ASP A 26 7.12 -12.91 3.15
N GLY A 27 7.29 -13.02 1.83
CA GLY A 27 6.31 -13.67 0.96
C GLY A 27 6.05 -15.13 1.33
N ARG A 28 7.03 -15.84 1.91
CA ARG A 28 6.83 -17.23 2.33
C ARG A 28 5.87 -17.29 3.52
N THR A 29 6.02 -16.40 4.48
CA THR A 29 5.19 -16.29 5.69
C THR A 29 3.78 -15.83 5.31
N LEU A 30 3.67 -14.85 4.42
CA LEU A 30 2.37 -14.34 3.96
C LEU A 30 1.53 -15.39 3.22
N HIS A 31 2.16 -16.31 2.48
CA HIS A 31 1.46 -17.39 1.78
C HIS A 31 1.47 -18.72 2.55
N ALA A 32 1.94 -18.76 3.81
CA ALA A 32 1.95 -19.97 4.60
C ALA A 32 0.53 -20.35 5.03
N LEU A 33 0.17 -21.63 4.93
CA LEU A 33 -1.14 -22.14 5.34
C LEU A 33 -1.37 -22.04 6.86
N ASP A 34 -0.29 -22.12 7.65
CA ASP A 34 -0.32 -21.94 9.10
C ASP A 34 0.21 -20.53 9.46
N GLY A 35 -0.71 -19.58 9.65
CA GLY A 35 -0.39 -18.23 10.14
C GLY A 35 -0.10 -17.15 9.08
N GLY A 36 -0.23 -17.47 7.79
CA GLY A 36 -0.22 -16.51 6.69
C GLY A 36 -1.61 -15.94 6.36
N VAL A 37 -1.69 -15.12 5.31
CA VAL A 37 -2.95 -14.57 4.78
C VAL A 37 -3.69 -15.70 4.04
N PRO A 38 -4.97 -15.99 4.37
CA PRO A 38 -5.72 -17.02 3.65
C PRO A 38 -5.87 -16.71 2.16
N PRO A 39 -5.86 -17.71 1.25
CA PRO A 39 -5.93 -17.48 -0.19
C PRO A 39 -7.13 -16.62 -0.66
N GLU A 40 -8.27 -16.73 0.01
CA GLU A 40 -9.47 -15.92 -0.23
C GLU A 40 -9.25 -14.41 -0.02
N HIS A 41 -8.19 -14.04 0.70
CA HIS A 41 -7.80 -12.65 0.98
C HIS A 41 -6.63 -12.15 0.12
N TRP A 42 -6.10 -12.96 -0.80
CA TRP A 42 -5.03 -12.51 -1.72
C TRP A 42 -5.54 -11.58 -2.81
N CYS A 43 -6.86 -11.56 -3.04
CA CYS A 43 -7.51 -10.72 -4.01
C CYS A 43 -8.03 -9.43 -3.36
N VAL A 44 -7.94 -8.33 -4.10
CA VAL A 44 -8.50 -7.04 -3.69
C VAL A 44 -10.03 -7.12 -3.70
N SER A 45 -10.65 -6.80 -2.57
CA SER A 45 -12.10 -6.71 -2.41
C SER A 45 -12.63 -5.30 -2.66
N LEU A 46 -13.96 -5.15 -2.72
CA LEU A 46 -14.60 -3.83 -2.76
C LEU A 46 -14.32 -3.02 -1.49
N GLU A 47 -14.18 -3.68 -0.34
CA GLU A 47 -13.83 -3.02 0.92
C GLU A 47 -12.43 -2.42 0.86
N ASP A 48 -11.48 -3.14 0.26
CA ASP A 48 -10.11 -2.66 0.06
C ASP A 48 -10.06 -1.44 -0.85
N LEU A 49 -10.90 -1.40 -1.89
CA LEU A 49 -11.03 -0.23 -2.75
C LEU A 49 -11.60 1.00 -2.00
N ARG A 50 -12.51 0.79 -1.05
CA ARG A 50 -13.02 1.87 -0.19
C ARG A 50 -11.95 2.36 0.77
N PHE A 51 -11.21 1.44 1.38
CA PHE A 51 -10.11 1.74 2.29
C PHE A 51 -9.01 2.52 1.56
N VAL A 52 -8.53 2.04 0.40
CA VAL A 52 -7.46 2.71 -0.34
C VAL A 52 -7.89 4.10 -0.79
N ARG A 53 -9.16 4.29 -1.18
CA ARG A 53 -9.70 5.62 -1.51
C ARG A 53 -9.62 6.58 -0.33
N GLN A 54 -9.98 6.14 0.88
CA GLN A 54 -9.88 6.95 2.09
C GLN A 54 -8.42 7.31 2.40
N ARG A 55 -7.49 6.37 2.24
CA ARG A 55 -6.06 6.63 2.46
C ARG A 55 -5.50 7.59 1.42
N ILE A 56 -5.81 7.42 0.14
CA ILE A 56 -5.42 8.35 -0.94
C ILE A 56 -5.89 9.78 -0.61
N ALA A 57 -7.16 9.95 -0.21
CA ALA A 57 -7.67 11.25 0.16
C ALA A 57 -6.89 11.86 1.36
N ALA A 58 -6.59 11.05 2.38
CA ALA A 58 -5.79 11.50 3.52
C ALA A 58 -4.36 11.91 3.12
N GLU A 59 -3.71 11.17 2.22
CA GLU A 59 -2.36 11.50 1.76
C GLU A 59 -2.33 12.74 0.85
N ILE A 60 -3.38 12.99 0.08
CA ILE A 60 -3.57 14.26 -0.65
C ILE A 60 -3.68 15.44 0.32
N GLN A 61 -4.51 15.31 1.37
CA GLN A 61 -4.69 16.37 2.36
C GLN A 61 -3.41 16.68 3.14
N LYS A 62 -2.54 15.67 3.35
CA LYS A 62 -1.20 15.85 3.96
C LYS A 62 -0.16 16.41 2.99
N GLY A 63 -0.46 16.47 1.69
CA GLY A 63 0.49 16.83 0.63
C GLY A 63 1.50 15.73 0.29
N ALA A 64 1.32 14.51 0.79
CA ALA A 64 2.19 13.37 0.49
C ALA A 64 1.89 12.75 -0.88
N LEU A 65 0.66 12.91 -1.38
CA LEU A 65 0.27 12.60 -2.75
C LEU A 65 -0.11 13.91 -3.44
N ALA A 66 0.66 14.29 -4.46
CA ALA A 66 0.57 15.60 -5.10
C ALA A 66 0.36 15.50 -6.62
N PRO A 67 -0.32 16.49 -7.24
CA PRO A 67 -0.47 16.55 -8.69
C PRO A 67 0.87 16.57 -9.41
N THR A 68 0.93 15.96 -10.58
CA THR A 68 2.11 15.98 -11.45
C THR A 68 1.79 16.65 -12.77
N GLU A 69 2.81 16.99 -13.57
CA GLU A 69 2.59 17.53 -14.92
C GLU A 69 1.76 16.57 -15.81
N SER A 70 1.99 15.27 -15.67
CA SER A 70 1.26 14.23 -16.42
C SER A 70 -0.10 13.86 -15.81
N ASP A 71 -0.38 14.28 -14.58
CA ASP A 71 -1.61 13.99 -13.85
C ASP A 71 -2.00 15.18 -12.96
N PRO A 72 -2.54 16.27 -13.55
CA PRO A 72 -2.85 17.51 -12.87
C PRO A 72 -4.20 17.43 -12.14
N PHE A 73 -4.37 16.45 -11.25
CA PHE A 73 -5.60 16.31 -10.47
C PHE A 73 -5.77 17.48 -9.49
N CYS A 74 -7.02 17.83 -9.14
CA CYS A 74 -7.31 18.87 -8.16
C CYS A 74 -7.40 18.25 -6.75
N ALA A 75 -6.58 18.73 -5.81
CA ALA A 75 -6.55 18.22 -4.44
C ALA A 75 -7.88 18.42 -3.67
N ASP A 76 -8.67 19.40 -4.08
CA ASP A 76 -9.99 19.71 -3.48
C ASP A 76 -11.15 18.98 -4.19
N ASP A 77 -10.89 18.26 -5.29
CA ASP A 77 -11.91 17.49 -5.97
C ASP A 77 -12.31 16.25 -5.15
N ARG A 78 -13.58 16.21 -4.76
CA ARG A 78 -14.17 15.10 -3.97
C ARG A 78 -14.82 14.02 -4.83
N ARG A 79 -14.89 14.21 -6.14
CA ARG A 79 -15.51 13.29 -7.11
C ARG A 79 -14.45 12.57 -7.94
N GLY A 80 -13.45 13.30 -8.41
CA GLY A 80 -12.29 12.77 -9.10
C GLY A 80 -11.12 12.47 -8.16
N GLY A 81 -9.97 12.17 -8.75
CA GLY A 81 -8.74 11.89 -8.03
C GLY A 81 -7.57 11.66 -8.97
N PRO A 82 -6.38 11.39 -8.42
CA PRO A 82 -5.22 11.00 -9.22
C PRO A 82 -5.51 9.76 -10.07
N SER A 83 -4.84 9.67 -11.20
CA SER A 83 -4.74 8.44 -11.96
C SER A 83 -4.12 7.31 -11.11
N MET A 84 -4.45 6.06 -11.44
CA MET A 84 -3.85 4.92 -10.76
C MET A 84 -2.33 4.85 -10.96
N ALA A 85 -1.79 5.40 -12.05
CA ALA A 85 -0.34 5.48 -12.25
C ALA A 85 0.33 6.35 -11.17
N THR A 86 -0.23 7.53 -10.89
CA THR A 86 0.23 8.41 -9.82
C THR A 86 0.06 7.79 -8.44
N VAL A 87 -1.09 7.16 -8.18
CA VAL A 87 -1.34 6.42 -6.92
C VAL A 87 -0.29 5.32 -6.71
N VAL A 88 0.03 4.55 -7.76
CA VAL A 88 1.03 3.49 -7.67
C VAL A 88 2.42 4.06 -7.41
N ALA A 89 2.80 5.12 -8.12
CA ALA A 89 4.12 5.71 -8.02
C ALA A 89 4.37 6.42 -6.67
N GLN A 90 3.40 7.23 -6.21
CA GLN A 90 3.58 8.09 -5.04
C GLN A 90 3.10 7.45 -3.74
N TYR A 91 2.17 6.49 -3.78
CA TYR A 91 1.58 5.91 -2.57
C TYR A 91 1.85 4.41 -2.42
N ILE A 92 1.41 3.59 -3.38
CA ILE A 92 1.48 2.12 -3.23
C ILE A 92 2.92 1.63 -3.21
N THR A 93 3.76 2.05 -4.15
CA THR A 93 5.15 1.57 -4.25
C THR A 93 5.99 1.98 -3.04
N PRO A 94 5.97 3.24 -2.55
CA PRO A 94 6.67 3.59 -1.32
C PRO A 94 6.13 2.88 -0.08
N LEU A 95 4.83 2.60 -0.03
CA LEU A 95 4.22 1.84 1.07
C LEU A 95 4.70 0.39 1.07
N THR A 96 4.63 -0.30 -0.07
CA THR A 96 5.03 -1.69 -0.18
C THR A 96 6.53 -1.90 0.00
N HIS A 97 7.37 -0.98 -0.49
CA HIS A 97 8.80 -0.99 -0.20
C HIS A 97 9.10 -0.94 1.30
N ARG A 98 8.43 -0.06 2.04
CA ARG A 98 8.58 0.02 3.50
C ARG A 98 8.06 -1.24 4.21
N GLY A 99 7.04 -1.89 3.64
CA GLY A 99 6.42 -3.10 4.17
C GLY A 99 7.16 -4.41 3.86
N GLY A 100 8.27 -4.37 3.10
CA GLY A 100 9.05 -5.57 2.74
C GLY A 100 8.91 -6.03 1.30
N ASP A 101 8.54 -5.14 0.37
CA ASP A 101 8.40 -5.37 -1.08
C ASP A 101 7.30 -6.37 -1.48
N MET A 102 6.26 -6.51 -0.66
CA MET A 102 5.13 -7.40 -0.94
C MET A 102 4.03 -6.68 -1.71
N SER A 103 3.14 -7.45 -2.36
CA SER A 103 1.97 -6.85 -2.99
C SER A 103 1.11 -6.16 -1.93
N TRP A 104 0.50 -5.03 -2.28
CA TRP A 104 -0.32 -4.27 -1.35
C TRP A 104 -1.49 -5.09 -0.77
N ALA A 105 -2.07 -5.99 -1.58
CA ALA A 105 -3.15 -6.88 -1.14
C ALA A 105 -2.69 -7.81 -0.01
N LEU A 106 -1.43 -8.27 -0.02
CA LEU A 106 -0.89 -9.13 1.03
C LEU A 106 -0.44 -8.37 2.28
N LEU A 107 -0.27 -7.04 2.17
CA LEU A 107 -0.08 -6.23 3.36
C LEU A 107 -1.39 -6.02 4.11
N ARG A 108 -2.53 -6.09 3.42
CA ARG A 108 -3.87 -5.72 3.90
C ARG A 108 -4.62 -6.87 4.56
#